data_AF-A0A4V5UZW9-F1
#
_entry.id   AF-A0A4V5UZW9-F1
#
_cell.length_a   1.000
_cell.length_b   1.000
_cell.length_c   1.000
_cell.angle_alpha   90.00
_cell.angle_beta   90.00
_cell.angle_gamma   90.00
#
_symmetry.space_group_name_H-M   'P 1'
#
loop_
_entity.id
_entity.type
_entity.pdbx_description
1 polymer ?
#
loop_
_entity_poly.entity_id
_entity_poly.type
_entity_poly.pdbx_seq_one_letter_code
_entity_poly.pdbx_strand_id
1 'polypeptide(L)'
;MSSTKILPDQKTEVVPRTSHGGDGDHERFSHYADRNKVTESYITGAPVRAICGKVWVPSRDPKKYPVCPECKEIYEGLPKGESGDDK
;
A
#
# COMPACT_ATOMS: atom_id res chain seq x y z
N MET A 1 30.83 -20.73 38.04
CA MET A 1 29.63 -21.47 37.59
C MET A 1 28.74 -20.45 36.90
N SER A 2 28.79 -20.37 35.58
CA SER A 2 27.77 -20.99 34.69
C SER A 2 26.44 -20.26 34.81
N SER A 3 25.71 -19.84 33.80
CA SER A 3 25.80 -19.86 32.34
C SER A 3 24.72 -18.89 31.87
N THR A 4 24.97 -18.23 30.74
CA THR A 4 24.02 -17.81 29.71
C THR A 4 22.52 -17.86 30.03
N LYS A 5 21.84 -16.71 29.86
CA LYS A 5 20.58 -16.66 29.10
C LYS A 5 20.60 -15.49 28.12
N ILE A 6 20.86 -15.85 26.86
CA ILE A 6 20.57 -15.08 25.66
C ILE A 6 19.08 -14.72 25.70
N LEU A 7 18.77 -13.42 25.68
CA LEU A 7 17.41 -12.96 25.37
C LEU A 7 17.28 -12.96 23.84
N PRO A 8 16.20 -13.53 23.28
CA PRO A 8 16.03 -13.64 21.85
C PRO A 8 15.96 -12.26 21.22
N ASP A 9 16.71 -12.12 20.14
CA ASP A 9 16.62 -11.05 19.14
C ASP A 9 15.15 -10.68 18.95
N GLN A 10 14.74 -9.56 19.53
CA GLN A 10 13.50 -8.90 19.16
C GLN A 10 13.73 -8.37 17.75
N LYS A 11 13.64 -9.28 16.77
CA LYS A 11 13.40 -8.95 15.39
C LYS A 11 12.10 -8.16 15.41
N THR A 12 12.24 -6.85 15.55
CA THR A 12 11.18 -5.91 15.27
C THR A 12 10.97 -6.06 13.79
N GLU A 13 10.15 -7.04 13.43
CA GLU A 13 9.46 -7.09 12.17
C GLU A 13 8.80 -5.72 12.07
N VAL A 14 9.45 -4.85 11.29
CA VAL A 14 8.95 -3.55 10.89
C VAL A 14 7.74 -3.88 10.04
N VAL A 15 6.62 -4.23 10.68
CA VAL A 15 5.31 -4.16 10.06
C VAL A 15 5.24 -2.74 9.56
N PRO A 16 5.25 -2.52 8.23
CA PRO A 16 5.17 -1.18 7.70
C PRO A 16 3.90 -0.60 8.32
N ARG A 17 4.07 0.49 9.06
CA ARG A 17 2.98 1.17 9.75
C ARG A 17 2.08 1.70 8.66
N THR A 18 1.12 0.89 8.25
CA THR A 18 -0.07 1.35 7.54
C THR A 18 -0.68 2.34 8.52
N SER A 19 -0.69 3.62 8.17
CA SER A 19 -1.12 4.70 9.05
C SER A 19 -2.56 4.46 9.50
N HIS A 20 -2.73 3.71 10.58
CA HIS A 20 -4.00 3.37 11.22
C HIS A 20 -4.36 4.41 12.30
N GLY A 21 -3.76 5.59 12.26
CA GLY A 21 -3.87 6.59 13.31
C GLY A 21 -4.21 7.95 12.74
N GLY A 22 -5.47 8.35 12.97
CA GLY A 22 -5.92 9.73 12.82
C GLY A 22 -6.64 10.01 11.51
N ASP A 23 -7.88 10.46 11.63
CA ASP A 23 -8.61 11.23 10.61
C ASP A 23 -9.18 10.39 9.45
N GLY A 24 -10.48 10.09 9.58
CA GLY A 24 -11.33 9.33 8.65
C GLY A 24 -11.55 9.95 7.27
N ASP A 25 -10.49 10.46 6.65
CA ASP A 25 -10.47 11.01 5.31
C ASP A 25 -9.34 10.43 4.44
N HIS A 26 -8.26 9.92 5.05
CA HIS A 26 -7.13 9.34 4.30
C HIS A 26 -7.38 7.91 3.78
N GLU A 27 -8.50 7.29 4.16
CA GLU A 27 -9.08 6.07 3.58
C GLU A 27 -10.06 6.34 2.42
N ARG A 28 -10.44 7.61 2.19
CA ARG A 28 -11.50 7.97 1.24
C ARG A 28 -11.01 8.25 -0.18
N PHE A 29 -9.71 8.10 -0.42
CA PHE A 29 -9.13 8.29 -1.74
C PHE A 29 -8.55 7.00 -2.30
N SER A 30 -8.86 6.74 -3.56
CA SER A 30 -8.25 5.67 -4.34
C SER A 30 -6.85 6.09 -4.80
N HIS A 31 -5.88 5.22 -4.57
CA HIS A 31 -4.49 5.44 -4.94
C HIS A 31 -4.09 4.49 -6.07
N TYR A 32 -3.30 4.99 -7.03
CA TYR A 32 -2.74 4.15 -8.09
C TYR A 32 -1.44 3.49 -7.60
N ALA A 33 -1.35 2.19 -7.81
CA ALA A 33 -0.13 1.40 -7.68
C ALA A 33 -0.09 0.36 -8.81
N ASP A 34 0.98 -0.42 -8.82
CA ASP A 34 1.12 -1.54 -9.74
C ASP A 34 -0.07 -2.50 -9.63
N ARG A 35 -0.73 -2.75 -10.76
CA ARG A 35 -1.96 -3.55 -10.83
C ARG A 35 -1.74 -4.96 -10.28
N ASN A 36 -0.62 -5.60 -10.59
CA ASN A 36 -0.32 -6.95 -10.12
C ASN A 36 -0.14 -6.96 -8.61
N LYS A 37 0.56 -5.96 -8.08
CA LYS A 37 0.76 -5.81 -6.63
C LYS A 37 -0.54 -5.54 -5.89
N VAL A 38 -1.43 -4.72 -6.44
CA VAL A 38 -2.75 -4.46 -5.83
C VAL A 38 -3.59 -5.74 -5.80
N THR A 39 -3.64 -6.50 -6.89
CA THR A 39 -4.37 -7.78 -6.94
C THR A 39 -3.80 -8.82 -5.97
N GLU A 40 -2.47 -8.99 -5.93
CA GLU A 40 -1.80 -9.88 -4.97
C GLU A 40 -2.08 -9.48 -3.52
N SER A 41 -2.13 -8.18 -3.27
CA SER A 41 -2.40 -7.61 -1.96
C SER A 41 -3.82 -7.84 -1.47
N TYR A 42 -4.83 -7.90 -2.36
CA TYR A 42 -6.19 -8.31 -1.97
C TYR A 42 -6.25 -9.75 -1.42
N ILE A 43 -5.33 -10.63 -1.86
CA ILE A 43 -5.28 -12.04 -1.42
C ILE A 43 -4.39 -12.19 -0.18
N THR A 44 -3.22 -11.56 -0.21
CA THR A 44 -2.19 -11.71 0.83
C THR A 44 -2.39 -10.78 2.01
N GLY A 45 -3.17 -9.70 1.86
CA GLY A 45 -3.24 -8.61 2.83
C GLY A 45 -1.94 -7.80 2.92
N ALA A 46 -1.01 -7.99 1.99
CA ALA A 46 0.28 -7.31 2.01
C ALA A 46 0.10 -5.81 1.70
N PRO A 47 0.83 -4.92 2.38
CA PRO A 47 0.76 -3.49 2.10
C PRO A 47 1.38 -3.15 0.73
N VAL A 48 0.70 -2.31 -0.04
CA VAL A 48 1.16 -1.80 -1.34
C VAL A 48 1.49 -0.32 -1.26
N ARG A 49 2.43 0.12 -2.10
CA ARG A 49 2.88 1.51 -2.17
C ARG A 49 2.35 2.19 -3.41
N ALA A 50 1.74 3.35 -3.24
CA ALA A 50 1.19 4.18 -4.29
C ALA A 50 2.28 4.94 -5.03
N ILE A 51 1.96 5.40 -6.24
CA ILE A 51 2.80 6.34 -6.99
C ILE A 51 2.96 7.69 -6.24
N CYS A 52 1.99 8.06 -5.40
CA CYS A 52 2.08 9.21 -4.48
C CYS A 52 2.90 8.90 -3.21
N GLY A 53 3.50 7.71 -3.11
CA GLY A 53 4.30 7.29 -1.96
C GLY A 53 3.50 6.75 -0.76
N LYS A 54 2.17 6.88 -0.73
CA LYS A 54 1.33 6.34 0.37
C LYS A 54 1.36 4.81 0.37
N VAL A 55 1.58 4.22 1.55
CA VAL A 55 1.47 2.77 1.74
C VAL A 55 0.09 2.44 2.32
N TRP A 56 -0.65 1.54 1.67
CA TRP A 56 -1.99 1.14 2.11
C TRP A 56 -2.21 -0.37 1.92
N VAL A 57 -3.18 -0.93 2.63
CA VAL A 57 -3.67 -2.29 2.38
C VAL A 57 -5.06 -2.16 1.74
N PRO A 58 -5.27 -2.68 0.52
CA PRO A 58 -6.55 -2.62 -0.17
C PRO A 58 -7.55 -3.51 0.57
N SER A 59 -8.63 -2.90 1.03
CA SER A 59 -9.70 -3.59 1.78
C SER A 59 -11.11 -3.22 1.29
N ARG A 60 -11.26 -2.25 0.38
CA ARG A 60 -12.55 -1.74 -0.11
C ARG A 60 -12.52 -1.48 -1.61
N ASP A 61 -13.70 -1.38 -2.24
CA ASP A 61 -13.84 -1.08 -3.67
C ASP A 61 -13.30 0.31 -4.04
N PRO A 62 -12.24 0.43 -4.86
CA PRO A 62 -11.68 1.73 -5.24
C PRO A 62 -12.60 2.56 -6.15
N LYS A 63 -13.62 1.93 -6.75
CA LYS A 63 -14.63 2.63 -7.59
C LYS A 63 -15.60 3.50 -6.78
N LYS A 64 -15.69 3.27 -5.46
CA LYS A 64 -16.58 4.04 -4.56
C LYS A 64 -15.94 5.31 -4.01
N TYR A 65 -14.66 5.54 -4.32
CA TYR A 65 -13.85 6.61 -3.74
C TYR A 65 -13.22 7.47 -4.84
N PRO A 66 -13.17 8.81 -4.66
CA PRO A 66 -12.43 9.68 -5.57
C PRO A 66 -10.95 9.28 -5.62
N VAL A 67 -10.32 9.45 -6.79
CA VAL A 67 -8.88 9.20 -6.94
C VAL A 67 -8.10 10.33 -6.26
N CYS A 68 -6.97 9.98 -5.61
CA CYS A 68 -6.04 10.95 -5.05
C CYS A 68 -5.56 11.92 -6.15
N PRO A 69 -5.64 13.25 -5.95
CA PRO A 69 -5.29 14.23 -6.98
C PRO A 69 -3.83 14.08 -7.44
N GLU A 70 -2.90 13.84 -6.52
CA GLU A 70 -1.49 13.60 -6.85
C GLU A 70 -1.30 12.33 -7.69
N CYS A 71 -2.00 11.24 -7.34
CA CYS A 71 -1.98 10.03 -8.18
C CYS A 71 -2.55 10.30 -9.57
N LYS A 72 -3.59 11.12 -9.69
CA LYS A 72 -4.19 11.49 -10.96
C LYS A 72 -3.20 12.26 -11.84
N GLU A 73 -2.55 13.29 -11.28
CA GLU A 73 -1.58 14.12 -12.00
C GLU A 73 -0.37 13.30 -12.49
N ILE A 74 0.19 12.44 -11.63
CA ILE A 74 1.30 11.55 -12.01
C ILE A 74 0.85 10.56 -13.08
N TYR A 75 -0.35 9.98 -12.96
CA TYR A 75 -0.88 9.04 -13.94
C TYR A 75 -1.14 9.70 -15.30
N GLU A 76 -1.61 10.93 -15.33
CA GLU A 76 -1.82 11.71 -16.56
C GLU A 76 -0.50 12.13 -17.23
N GLY A 77 0.57 12.33 -16.45
CA GLY A 77 1.90 12.67 -16.95
C GLY A 77 2.78 11.49 -17.35
N LEU A 78 2.42 10.26 -16.97
CA LEU A 78 3.15 9.06 -17.37
C LEU A 78 2.84 8.74 -18.84
N PRO A 79 3.85 8.45 -19.68
CA PRO A 79 3.61 7.95 -21.03
C PRO A 79 2.76 6.69 -20.88
N LYS A 80 1.63 6.64 -21.60
CA LYS A 80 0.68 5.52 -21.59
C LYS A 80 1.29 4.32 -22.34
N GLY A 81 2.44 3.84 -21.89
CA GLY A 81 3.09 2.64 -22.35
C GLY A 81 2.52 1.44 -21.60
N GLU A 82 1.59 0.75 -22.25
CA GLU A 82 1.39 -0.71 -22.13
C GLU A 82 1.36 -1.29 -20.71
N SER A 83 0.58 -0.72 -19.80
CA SER A 83 0.19 -1.42 -18.56
C SER A 83 -1.24 -1.93 -18.71
N GLY A 84 -1.33 -3.16 -19.24
CA GLY A 84 -2.52 -3.87 -19.68
C GLY A 84 -3.76 -3.78 -18.79
N ASP A 85 -4.70 -2.95 -19.22
CA ASP A 85 -6.13 -3.16 -19.07
C ASP A 85 -6.65 -3.89 -20.30
N ASP A 86 -6.26 -5.16 -20.47
CA ASP A 86 -6.88 -6.04 -21.46
C ASP A 86 -7.86 -6.97 -20.72
N LYS A 87 -9.13 -6.59 -20.85
CA LYS A 87 -10.35 -7.43 -20.88
C LYS A 87 -10.78 -8.25 -19.65
#